data_AF-A0A7G2CY02-F1
#
_entry.id   AF-A0A7G2CY02-F1
#
_cell.length_a   1.000
_cell.length_b   1.000
_cell.length_c   1.000
_cell.angle_alpha   90.00
_cell.angle_beta   90.00
_cell.angle_gamma   90.00
#
_symmetry.space_group_name_H-M   'P 1'
#
loop_
_entity.id
_entity.type
_entity.pdbx_description
1 polymer ?
#
loop_
_entity_poly.entity_id
_entity_poly.type
_entity_poly.pdbx_seq_one_letter_code
_entity_poly.pdbx_strand_id
1 'polypeptide(L)'
;MTLSRLDELSADPTASFVLIARDGADTVELLTGAVTDVELLSDIPLTSEGEPREVFALVPYRQVRERGFVAQDDGAPLRCIVVDEHLHLPTAAVLDALPTAPIPLRDEGFDIADEEYAAIVETVIADEIGRGEGANFVIRRDFTATVEADERQAALTWFRALLAHERGAYWTFAVFTPGHIAVGASPEAHVVARGGVVTMNPISGTFRHPAGGATKETLTDFLASTKETEELFMVVDEELKMMSAVCADGGRITGPHLKEMSRLTHTEYMLRGRSALDPRDILRETMFAPTVTGSPMQNACAVIRRHERKPRGYYSGVAALFTPNADGGHDLDAPILIRTVYLQDGELSVPVGATLVRHSDPHGEVSETHGKAAGVLGAIGAIDRDRVAEARSDADAPGEPRRLADDPDVAALLSSRNARLAEFWLNPQGEDFTGPFSGRSALVVDAEDRFTTMLAHQLRHLGLDVTIASWDDVDDEAVETADLVVAGPGPGDPRDDASPRIARMREVVAASLQAHAPLLAVCLSHQILADRMGIALTPLDAPHQGLQKAVPVFGEDASIGFYNTFTARVDPGVTTVGAAEVSADPATGDVYALRGDGFASVQGHLESILSRDGIRTLERLVAHALR
;
A
#
# COMPACT_ATOMS: atom_id res chain seq x y z
N MET A 1 -9.75 21.48 -34.95
CA MET A 1 -8.69 22.29 -34.30
C MET A 1 -7.94 21.49 -33.25
N THR A 2 -8.58 20.63 -32.46
CA THR A 2 -7.95 19.93 -31.33
C THR A 2 -7.00 18.78 -31.71
N LEU A 3 -7.29 17.95 -32.73
CA LEU A 3 -6.31 16.93 -33.19
C LEU A 3 -5.05 17.53 -33.82
N SER A 4 -5.16 18.69 -34.49
CA SER A 4 -4.02 19.44 -35.02
C SER A 4 -2.98 19.73 -33.93
N ARG A 5 -3.44 19.97 -32.70
CA ARG A 5 -2.57 20.26 -31.56
C ARG A 5 -1.73 19.04 -31.17
N LEU A 6 -2.34 17.85 -31.12
CA LEU A 6 -1.63 16.61 -30.86
C LEU A 6 -0.59 16.32 -31.96
N ASP A 7 -0.96 16.53 -33.23
CA ASP A 7 -0.04 16.35 -34.35
C ASP A 7 1.17 17.30 -34.27
N GLU A 8 0.93 18.59 -33.95
CA GLU A 8 1.98 19.59 -33.75
C GLU A 8 2.95 19.20 -32.63
N LEU A 9 2.42 18.79 -31.47
CA LEU A 9 3.24 18.39 -30.31
C LEU A 9 4.00 17.08 -30.57
N SER A 10 3.40 16.16 -31.32
CA SER A 10 4.03 14.88 -31.66
C SER A 10 5.17 15.06 -32.66
N ALA A 11 5.10 16.09 -33.51
CA ALA A 11 6.14 16.42 -34.48
C ALA A 11 7.29 17.27 -33.89
N ASP A 12 7.07 17.96 -32.77
CA ASP A 12 8.08 18.76 -32.09
C ASP A 12 8.83 17.92 -31.04
N PRO A 13 10.12 17.58 -31.26
CA PRO A 13 10.90 16.77 -30.33
C PRO A 13 11.13 17.45 -28.99
N THR A 14 10.94 18.77 -28.89
CA THR A 14 11.12 19.57 -27.67
C THR A 14 9.83 19.77 -26.88
N ALA A 15 8.67 19.49 -27.47
CA ALA A 15 7.38 19.72 -26.85
C ALA A 15 7.14 18.77 -25.67
N SER A 16 6.60 19.30 -24.56
CA SER A 16 6.22 18.49 -23.41
C SER A 16 4.72 18.45 -23.25
N PHE A 17 4.17 17.26 -23.05
CA PHE A 17 2.73 17.05 -22.92
C PHE A 17 2.41 15.72 -22.25
N VAL A 18 1.18 15.60 -21.78
CA VAL A 18 0.64 14.36 -21.19
C VAL A 18 -0.67 14.00 -21.87
N LEU A 19 -0.83 12.71 -22.15
CA LEU A 19 -2.10 12.12 -22.55
C LEU A 19 -2.62 11.25 -21.40
N ILE A 20 -3.88 11.42 -21.02
CA ILE A 20 -4.53 10.62 -19.97
C ILE A 20 -5.89 10.15 -20.50
N ALA A 21 -6.14 8.84 -20.43
CA ALA A 21 -7.45 8.25 -20.64
C ALA A 21 -7.87 7.55 -19.34
N ARG A 22 -8.99 8.00 -18.78
CA ARG A 22 -9.54 7.47 -17.53
C ARG A 22 -10.50 6.32 -17.81
N ASP A 23 -10.58 5.37 -16.89
CA ASP A 23 -11.51 4.25 -16.99
C ASP A 23 -12.94 4.71 -17.29
N GLY A 24 -13.58 4.13 -18.31
CA GLY A 24 -14.94 4.46 -18.73
C GLY A 24 -15.15 5.80 -19.46
N ALA A 25 -14.11 6.61 -19.67
CA ALA A 25 -14.22 7.86 -20.43
C ALA A 25 -14.17 7.63 -21.95
N ASP A 26 -14.91 8.42 -22.71
CA ASP A 26 -14.89 8.44 -24.19
C ASP A 26 -13.93 9.48 -24.77
N THR A 27 -13.10 10.08 -23.91
CA THR A 27 -12.11 11.08 -24.27
C THR A 27 -10.72 10.76 -23.70
N VAL A 28 -9.70 11.32 -24.35
CA VAL A 28 -8.32 11.41 -23.89
C VAL A 28 -8.02 12.86 -23.56
N GLU A 29 -7.64 13.13 -22.32
CA GLU A 29 -7.15 14.42 -21.84
C GLU A 29 -5.74 14.67 -22.41
N LEU A 30 -5.51 15.86 -22.97
CA LEU A 30 -4.22 16.36 -23.42
C LEU A 30 -3.84 17.57 -22.58
N LEU A 31 -2.80 17.41 -21.77
CA LEU A 31 -2.23 18.45 -20.92
C LEU A 31 -0.95 19.00 -21.54
N THR A 32 -0.83 20.31 -21.65
CA THR A 32 0.41 20.98 -22.06
C THR A 32 0.73 22.16 -21.15
N GLY A 33 2.02 22.47 -21.01
CA GLY A 33 2.45 23.53 -20.13
C GLY A 33 3.95 23.59 -19.94
N ALA A 34 4.40 24.52 -19.12
CA ALA A 34 5.81 24.67 -18.77
C ALA A 34 6.28 23.52 -17.86
N VAL A 35 7.42 22.91 -18.19
CA VAL A 35 8.07 21.92 -17.33
C VAL A 35 8.93 22.62 -16.30
N THR A 36 8.79 22.23 -15.05
CA THR A 36 9.69 22.65 -13.96
C THR A 36 9.99 21.45 -13.08
N ASP A 37 11.25 21.29 -12.69
CA ASP A 37 11.65 20.32 -11.69
C ASP A 37 11.74 21.05 -10.34
N VAL A 38 11.22 20.42 -9.28
CA VAL A 38 11.22 20.96 -7.92
C VAL A 38 11.84 19.96 -6.96
N GLU A 39 12.29 20.40 -5.79
CA GLU A 39 12.99 19.53 -4.84
C GLU A 39 12.05 18.80 -3.88
N LEU A 40 11.02 19.50 -3.39
CA LEU A 40 10.09 19.02 -2.38
C LEU A 40 8.65 19.00 -2.92
N LEU A 41 7.80 18.11 -2.38
CA LEU A 41 6.37 18.10 -2.66
C LEU A 41 5.71 19.44 -2.30
N SER A 42 6.18 20.10 -1.24
CA SER A 42 5.71 21.44 -0.86
C SER A 42 5.98 22.50 -1.94
N ASP A 43 6.97 22.28 -2.80
CA ASP A 43 7.39 23.22 -3.85
C ASP A 43 6.60 23.05 -5.15
N ILE A 44 5.71 22.05 -5.23
CA ILE A 44 4.81 21.89 -6.38
C ILE A 44 4.04 23.21 -6.60
N PRO A 45 4.12 23.83 -7.79
CA PRO A 45 3.66 25.20 -8.03
C PRO A 45 2.14 25.27 -8.24
N LEU A 46 1.39 24.95 -7.19
CA LEU A 46 -0.08 24.95 -7.20
C LEU A 46 -0.70 26.35 -7.31
N THR A 47 0.11 27.40 -7.16
CA THR A 47 -0.32 28.79 -7.35
C THR A 47 0.74 29.58 -8.13
N SER A 48 0.30 30.55 -8.93
CA SER A 48 1.16 31.50 -9.65
C SER A 48 0.54 32.89 -9.59
N GLU A 49 1.28 33.88 -9.10
CA GLU A 49 0.79 35.26 -8.88
C GLU A 49 -0.48 35.35 -8.01
N GLY A 50 -0.70 34.36 -7.13
CA GLY A 50 -1.89 34.27 -6.27
C GLY A 50 -3.08 33.55 -6.91
N GLU A 51 -2.99 33.18 -8.20
CA GLU A 51 -4.02 32.42 -8.90
C GLU A 51 -3.71 30.90 -8.83
N PRO A 52 -4.72 30.05 -8.59
CA PRO A 52 -4.51 28.61 -8.54
C PRO A 52 -4.17 28.06 -9.94
N ARG A 53 -3.23 27.11 -9.99
CA ARG A 53 -2.77 26.46 -11.21
C ARG A 53 -3.11 24.97 -11.17
N GLU A 54 -3.49 24.42 -12.31
CA GLU A 54 -3.51 22.98 -12.51
C GLU A 54 -2.07 22.49 -12.78
N VAL A 55 -1.67 21.42 -12.10
CA VAL A 55 -0.31 20.89 -12.17
C VAL A 55 -0.34 19.37 -12.28
N PHE A 56 0.34 18.84 -13.28
CA PHE A 56 0.66 17.42 -13.35
C PHE A 56 2.08 17.21 -12.78
N ALA A 57 2.28 16.24 -11.89
CA ALA A 57 3.57 15.95 -11.27
C ALA A 57 3.94 14.47 -11.37
N LEU A 58 5.16 14.16 -11.81
CA LEU A 58 5.77 12.85 -11.65
C LEU A 58 6.60 12.84 -10.37
N VAL A 59 6.19 12.03 -9.41
CA VAL A 59 6.88 11.88 -8.12
C VAL A 59 7.72 10.61 -8.14
N PRO A 60 9.06 10.71 -8.09
CA PRO A 60 9.95 9.55 -8.16
C PRO A 60 10.02 8.81 -6.83
N TYR A 61 10.45 7.54 -6.85
CA TYR A 61 10.57 6.72 -5.65
C TYR A 61 11.50 7.33 -4.59
N ARG A 62 12.58 7.99 -5.02
CA ARG A 62 13.53 8.66 -4.11
C ARG A 62 12.89 9.76 -3.25
N GLN A 63 11.68 10.22 -3.57
CA GLN A 63 10.97 11.24 -2.80
C GLN A 63 10.54 10.75 -1.41
N VAL A 64 10.56 9.44 -1.12
CA VAL A 64 10.42 8.90 0.25
C VAL A 64 11.44 9.49 1.24
N ARG A 65 12.53 10.11 0.75
CA ARG A 65 13.47 10.92 1.55
C ARG A 65 12.78 12.03 2.36
N GLU A 66 11.67 12.59 1.87
CA GLU A 66 10.90 13.61 2.60
C GLU A 66 10.23 13.05 3.86
N ARG A 67 10.09 11.73 3.95
CA ARG A 67 9.62 11.03 5.14
C ARG A 67 10.77 10.55 6.04
N GLY A 68 12.02 10.89 5.71
CA GLY A 68 13.21 10.36 6.38
C GLY A 68 13.56 8.91 5.99
N PHE A 69 12.88 8.34 4.98
CA PHE A 69 13.11 6.95 4.59
C PHE A 69 14.30 6.82 3.65
N VAL A 70 14.93 5.64 3.70
CA VAL A 70 16.11 5.32 2.91
C VAL A 70 15.70 4.93 1.48
N ALA A 71 16.33 5.53 0.47
CA ALA A 71 16.19 5.12 -0.93
C ALA A 71 17.54 5.13 -1.65
N GLN A 72 17.66 4.37 -2.74
CA GLN A 72 18.77 4.53 -3.68
C GLN A 72 18.51 5.79 -4.53
N ASP A 73 19.40 6.77 -4.47
CA ASP A 73 19.24 8.05 -5.18
C ASP A 73 19.80 7.96 -6.60
N ASP A 74 18.93 8.08 -7.60
CA ASP A 74 19.25 8.18 -9.04
C ASP A 74 19.20 9.60 -9.59
N GLY A 75 18.85 10.58 -8.77
CA GLY A 75 18.61 11.95 -9.20
C GLY A 75 17.36 12.12 -10.07
N ALA A 76 16.44 11.16 -10.10
CA ALA A 76 15.15 11.34 -10.79
C ALA A 76 14.43 12.59 -10.23
N PRO A 77 14.02 13.55 -11.07
CA PRO A 77 13.44 14.79 -10.58
C PRO A 77 11.99 14.60 -10.15
N LEU A 78 11.55 15.32 -9.12
CA LEU A 78 10.12 15.61 -8.94
C LEU A 78 9.74 16.62 -10.03
N ARG A 79 9.12 16.13 -11.10
CA ARG A 79 8.91 16.87 -12.33
C ARG A 79 7.47 17.32 -12.46
N CYS A 80 7.25 18.61 -12.62
CA CYS A 80 5.95 19.21 -12.80
C CYS A 80 5.74 19.74 -14.22
N ILE A 81 4.51 19.64 -14.71
CA ILE A 81 3.99 20.39 -15.85
C ILE A 81 2.94 21.34 -15.29
N VAL A 82 3.23 22.64 -15.31
CA VAL A 82 2.28 23.69 -14.94
C VAL A 82 1.34 23.87 -16.12
N VAL A 83 0.12 23.34 -16.01
CA VAL A 83 -0.79 23.21 -17.15
C VAL A 83 -1.28 24.60 -17.58
N ASP A 84 -1.06 24.91 -18.85
CA ASP A 84 -1.56 26.13 -19.52
C ASP A 84 -2.77 25.80 -20.43
N GLU A 85 -2.81 24.58 -20.97
CA GLU A 85 -3.86 24.09 -21.85
C GLU A 85 -4.22 22.65 -21.49
N HIS A 86 -5.51 22.42 -21.26
CA HIS A 86 -6.10 21.11 -20.97
C HIS A 86 -7.24 20.86 -21.96
N LEU A 87 -7.02 19.99 -22.94
CA LEU A 87 -7.99 19.64 -23.98
C LEU A 87 -8.54 18.24 -23.78
N HIS A 88 -9.79 18.01 -24.18
CA HIS A 88 -10.39 16.68 -24.22
C HIS A 88 -10.59 16.26 -25.68
N LEU A 89 -9.94 15.17 -26.08
CA LEU A 89 -9.95 14.65 -27.44
C LEU A 89 -10.83 13.39 -27.50
N PRO A 90 -11.74 13.23 -28.47
CA PRO A 90 -12.50 11.99 -28.58
C PRO A 90 -11.59 10.78 -28.78
N THR A 91 -11.74 9.74 -27.96
CA THR A 91 -10.83 8.56 -27.96
C THR A 91 -10.74 7.89 -29.32
N ALA A 92 -11.87 7.74 -30.03
CA ALA A 92 -11.88 7.18 -31.38
C ALA A 92 -11.01 7.97 -32.36
N ALA A 93 -11.05 9.30 -32.26
CA ALA A 93 -10.29 10.18 -33.14
C ALA A 93 -8.79 10.17 -32.82
N VAL A 94 -8.42 10.01 -31.55
CA VAL A 94 -7.03 9.79 -31.13
C VAL A 94 -6.52 8.44 -31.64
N LEU A 95 -7.29 7.36 -31.49
CA LEU A 95 -6.92 6.02 -32.01
C LEU A 95 -6.66 6.01 -33.53
N ASP A 96 -7.42 6.80 -34.28
CA ASP A 96 -7.25 6.95 -35.73
C ASP A 96 -6.03 7.79 -36.12
N ALA A 97 -5.65 8.77 -35.29
CA ALA A 97 -4.52 9.67 -35.55
C ALA A 97 -3.17 9.07 -35.16
N LEU A 98 -3.13 8.23 -34.12
CA LEU A 98 -1.87 7.68 -33.59
C LEU A 98 -1.21 6.63 -34.50
N PRO A 99 0.14 6.54 -34.50
CA PRO A 99 0.88 5.61 -35.35
C PRO A 99 0.58 4.14 -35.04
N THR A 100 0.56 3.31 -36.08
CA THR A 100 0.18 1.89 -36.00
C THR A 100 1.30 0.92 -36.35
N ALA A 101 2.41 1.41 -36.90
CA ALA A 101 3.53 0.57 -37.31
C ALA A 101 4.16 -0.08 -36.07
N PRO A 102 4.33 -1.43 -36.05
CA PRO A 102 5.01 -2.10 -34.94
C PRO A 102 6.41 -1.55 -34.73
N ILE A 103 6.83 -1.44 -33.47
CA ILE A 103 8.16 -1.00 -33.08
C ILE A 103 9.03 -2.24 -32.85
N PRO A 104 10.07 -2.48 -33.67
CA PRO A 104 10.98 -3.60 -33.44
C PRO A 104 11.77 -3.40 -32.14
N LEU A 105 11.79 -4.43 -31.31
CA LEU A 105 12.63 -4.51 -30.12
C LEU A 105 13.87 -5.35 -30.43
N ARG A 106 14.97 -5.10 -29.72
CA ARG A 106 16.16 -5.95 -29.72
C ARG A 106 16.66 -6.20 -28.31
N ASP A 107 17.35 -7.33 -28.14
CA ASP A 107 17.96 -7.76 -26.88
C ASP A 107 16.94 -7.79 -25.73
N GLU A 108 15.72 -8.22 -26.04
CA GLU A 108 14.60 -8.18 -25.11
C GLU A 108 14.65 -9.32 -24.08
N GLY A 109 14.42 -8.98 -22.81
CA GLY A 109 14.42 -9.95 -21.73
C GLY A 109 14.39 -9.32 -20.34
N PHE A 110 14.25 -10.15 -19.31
CA PHE A 110 14.39 -9.68 -17.93
C PHE A 110 15.86 -9.51 -17.54
N ASP A 111 16.17 -8.41 -16.86
CA ASP A 111 17.53 -8.12 -16.38
C ASP A 111 17.96 -9.06 -15.23
N ILE A 112 16.98 -9.54 -14.46
CA ILE A 112 17.13 -10.62 -13.48
C ILE A 112 16.41 -11.86 -14.00
N ALA A 113 17.19 -12.92 -14.24
CA ALA A 113 16.67 -14.20 -14.72
C ALA A 113 15.68 -14.81 -13.72
N ASP A 114 14.74 -15.62 -14.22
CA ASP A 114 13.68 -16.23 -13.42
C ASP A 114 14.21 -17.01 -12.19
N GLU A 115 15.27 -17.79 -12.36
CA GLU A 115 15.88 -18.55 -11.26
C GLU A 115 16.53 -17.65 -10.20
N GLU A 116 17.15 -16.56 -10.65
CA GLU A 116 17.78 -15.59 -9.75
C GLU A 116 16.73 -14.79 -8.98
N TYR A 117 15.62 -14.43 -9.62
CA TYR A 117 14.50 -13.77 -8.94
C TYR A 117 13.85 -14.72 -7.92
N ALA A 118 13.69 -16.01 -8.23
CA ALA A 118 13.22 -17.00 -7.26
C ALA A 118 14.13 -17.07 -6.01
N ALA A 119 15.45 -17.07 -6.19
CA ALA A 119 16.40 -17.05 -5.08
C ALA A 119 16.30 -15.76 -4.23
N ILE A 120 16.03 -14.60 -4.85
CA ILE A 120 15.74 -13.36 -4.13
C ILE A 120 14.48 -13.51 -3.29
N VAL A 121 13.42 -14.11 -3.84
CA VAL A 121 12.17 -14.37 -3.11
C VAL A 121 12.42 -15.25 -1.88
N GLU A 122 13.15 -16.36 -2.03
CA GLU A 122 13.51 -17.23 -0.91
C GLU A 122 14.29 -16.48 0.18
N THR A 123 15.25 -15.65 -0.23
CA THR A 123 16.07 -14.85 0.69
C THR A 123 15.21 -13.85 1.46
N VAL A 124 14.31 -13.11 0.80
CA VAL A 124 13.44 -12.15 1.48
C VAL A 124 12.50 -12.84 2.48
N ILE A 125 11.95 -14.01 2.11
CA ILE A 125 11.09 -14.77 3.03
C ILE A 125 11.87 -15.24 4.26
N ALA A 126 13.07 -15.80 4.07
CA ALA A 126 13.86 -16.36 5.17
C ALA A 126 14.50 -15.29 6.05
N ASP A 127 15.15 -14.30 5.43
CA ASP A 127 16.05 -13.37 6.12
C ASP A 127 15.38 -12.05 6.49
N GLU A 128 14.28 -11.66 5.84
CA GLU A 128 13.54 -10.45 6.19
C GLU A 128 12.27 -10.80 6.97
N ILE A 129 11.31 -11.48 6.34
CA ILE A 129 10.04 -11.86 6.99
C ILE A 129 10.29 -12.83 8.16
N GLY A 130 11.12 -13.84 7.94
CA GLY A 130 11.53 -14.84 8.94
C GLY A 130 12.36 -14.29 10.10
N ARG A 131 12.84 -13.03 9.99
CA ARG A 131 13.52 -12.31 11.07
C ARG A 131 12.69 -11.16 11.66
N GLY A 132 11.41 -11.06 11.28
CA GLY A 132 10.50 -10.06 11.83
C GLY A 132 10.71 -8.66 11.26
N GLU A 133 11.42 -8.51 10.16
CA GLU A 133 11.63 -7.21 9.50
C GLU A 133 10.32 -6.62 8.94
N GLY A 134 9.32 -7.46 8.70
CA GLY A 134 8.01 -7.02 8.23
C GLY A 134 7.09 -8.16 7.81
N ALA A 135 5.89 -7.81 7.35
CA ALA A 135 4.89 -8.76 6.92
C ALA A 135 5.01 -9.13 5.44
N ASN A 136 5.36 -8.14 4.61
CA ASN A 136 5.43 -8.29 3.16
C ASN A 136 6.38 -7.26 2.54
N PHE A 137 6.97 -7.61 1.40
CA PHE A 137 7.87 -6.75 0.63
C PHE A 137 7.66 -6.92 -0.87
N VAL A 138 7.96 -5.90 -1.67
CA VAL A 138 7.90 -5.95 -3.12
C VAL A 138 9.29 -5.66 -3.66
N ILE A 139 9.89 -6.65 -4.31
CA ILE A 139 11.20 -6.50 -4.96
C ILE A 139 11.02 -6.39 -6.47
N ARG A 140 11.66 -5.39 -7.07
CA ARG A 140 11.60 -5.13 -8.50
C ARG A 140 12.59 -5.98 -9.30
N ARG A 141 12.18 -6.36 -10.51
CA ARG A 141 13.04 -6.65 -11.67
C ARG A 141 12.50 -5.94 -12.91
N ASP A 142 13.33 -5.77 -13.94
CA ASP A 142 12.95 -5.00 -15.12
C ASP A 142 12.96 -5.89 -16.37
N PHE A 143 11.92 -5.80 -17.19
CA PHE A 143 12.03 -6.24 -18.59
C PHE A 143 12.70 -5.11 -19.38
N THR A 144 13.75 -5.41 -20.11
CA THR A 144 14.54 -4.43 -20.87
C THR A 144 14.59 -4.77 -22.34
N ALA A 145 14.70 -3.77 -23.21
CA ALA A 145 15.00 -3.94 -24.63
C ALA A 145 15.59 -2.65 -25.21
N THR A 146 16.19 -2.72 -26.39
CA THR A 146 16.62 -1.55 -27.16
C THR A 146 15.67 -1.25 -28.31
N VAL A 147 15.53 0.05 -28.63
CA VAL A 147 14.62 0.58 -29.65
C VAL A 147 15.38 1.54 -30.57
N GLU A 148 15.36 1.27 -31.87
CA GLU A 148 15.98 2.15 -32.89
C GLU A 148 15.01 3.17 -33.49
N ALA A 149 13.70 3.01 -33.23
CA ALA A 149 12.69 3.94 -33.70
C ALA A 149 12.77 5.27 -32.94
N ASP A 150 12.19 6.33 -33.52
CA ASP A 150 11.96 7.57 -32.78
C ASP A 150 11.14 7.29 -31.52
N GLU A 151 11.63 7.75 -30.37
CA GLU A 151 11.08 7.40 -29.07
C GLU A 151 9.63 7.90 -28.89
N ARG A 152 9.32 9.08 -29.46
CA ARG A 152 7.96 9.63 -29.40
C ARG A 152 7.00 8.82 -30.24
N GLN A 153 7.41 8.48 -31.47
CA GLN A 153 6.63 7.59 -32.32
C GLN A 153 6.39 6.23 -31.64
N ALA A 154 7.43 5.65 -31.03
CA ALA A 154 7.30 4.38 -30.32
C ALA A 154 6.29 4.47 -29.16
N ALA A 155 6.45 5.47 -28.31
CA ALA A 155 5.56 5.71 -27.18
C ALA A 155 4.10 5.96 -27.61
N LEU A 156 3.86 6.75 -28.65
CA LEU A 156 2.53 7.00 -29.19
C LEU A 156 1.90 5.73 -29.80
N THR A 157 2.69 4.86 -30.44
CA THR A 157 2.23 3.55 -30.92
C THR A 157 1.83 2.64 -29.75
N TRP A 158 2.61 2.62 -28.68
CA TRP A 158 2.30 1.80 -27.50
C TRP A 158 1.11 2.34 -26.71
N PHE A 159 0.99 3.66 -26.57
CA PHE A 159 -0.18 4.29 -25.96
C PHE A 159 -1.46 3.94 -26.71
N ARG A 160 -1.42 4.01 -28.05
CA ARG A 160 -2.53 3.54 -28.91
C ARG A 160 -2.87 2.07 -28.65
N ALA A 161 -1.86 1.21 -28.54
CA ALA A 161 -2.08 -0.21 -28.29
C ALA A 161 -2.73 -0.47 -26.92
N LEU A 162 -2.31 0.26 -25.88
CA LEU A 162 -2.94 0.18 -24.55
C LEU A 162 -4.40 0.67 -24.61
N LEU A 163 -4.67 1.82 -25.23
CA LEU A 163 -6.04 2.33 -25.41
C LEU A 163 -6.97 1.34 -26.14
N ALA A 164 -6.44 0.60 -27.10
CA ALA A 164 -7.25 -0.31 -27.92
C ALA A 164 -7.51 -1.68 -27.25
N HIS A 165 -6.62 -2.11 -26.34
CA HIS A 165 -6.59 -3.51 -25.89
C HIS A 165 -6.62 -3.69 -24.38
N GLU A 166 -6.10 -2.74 -23.61
CA GLU A 166 -6.14 -2.82 -22.15
C GLU A 166 -7.51 -2.39 -21.62
N ARG A 167 -7.99 -3.04 -20.56
CA ARG A 167 -9.28 -2.76 -19.93
C ARG A 167 -9.14 -2.73 -18.42
N GLY A 168 -9.93 -1.90 -17.76
CA GLY A 168 -9.94 -1.79 -16.31
C GLY A 168 -8.71 -1.08 -15.73
N ALA A 169 -7.86 -0.45 -16.57
CA ALA A 169 -6.85 0.46 -16.06
C ALA A 169 -7.54 1.70 -15.47
N TYR A 170 -7.08 2.14 -14.29
CA TYR A 170 -7.51 3.40 -13.70
C TYR A 170 -7.16 4.57 -14.63
N TRP A 171 -5.87 4.69 -14.99
CA TRP A 171 -5.38 5.59 -16.03
C TRP A 171 -4.59 4.78 -17.08
N THR A 172 -4.89 5.02 -18.35
CA THR A 172 -3.96 4.79 -19.46
C THR A 172 -3.33 6.11 -19.84
N PHE A 173 -2.00 6.21 -19.87
CA PHE A 173 -1.32 7.49 -20.02
C PHE A 173 -0.06 7.41 -20.87
N ALA A 174 0.33 8.56 -21.42
CA ALA A 174 1.62 8.78 -22.04
C ALA A 174 2.16 10.16 -21.63
N VAL A 175 3.37 10.21 -21.07
CA VAL A 175 4.04 11.42 -20.59
C VAL A 175 5.27 11.67 -21.44
N PHE A 176 5.37 12.88 -21.98
CA PHE A 176 6.50 13.33 -22.79
C PHE A 176 7.14 14.55 -22.13
N THR A 177 8.34 14.39 -21.59
CA THR A 177 9.11 15.48 -20.99
C THR A 177 10.60 15.36 -21.35
N PRO A 178 11.43 16.40 -21.17
CA PRO A 178 12.83 16.35 -21.58
C PRO A 178 13.60 15.21 -20.87
N GLY A 179 14.17 14.29 -21.66
CA GLY A 179 14.92 13.14 -21.14
C GLY A 179 14.07 12.09 -20.43
N HIS A 180 12.75 12.14 -20.53
CA HIS A 180 11.87 11.15 -19.91
C HIS A 180 10.56 10.97 -20.69
N ILE A 181 10.37 9.76 -21.23
CA ILE A 181 9.12 9.31 -21.84
C ILE A 181 8.60 8.11 -21.06
N ALA A 182 7.33 8.18 -20.64
CA ALA A 182 6.65 7.11 -19.93
C ALA A 182 5.31 6.79 -20.58
N VAL A 183 4.98 5.50 -20.76
CA VAL A 183 3.70 5.06 -21.30
C VAL A 183 3.18 3.89 -20.48
N GLY A 184 1.98 3.99 -19.93
CA GLY A 184 1.49 2.98 -19.00
C GLY A 184 -0.02 2.85 -18.94
N ALA A 185 -0.46 1.79 -18.29
CA ALA A 185 -1.86 1.52 -17.98
C ALA A 185 -1.95 1.03 -16.54
N SER A 186 -2.01 1.97 -15.60
CA SER A 186 -2.01 1.66 -14.17
C SER A 186 -3.41 1.26 -13.72
N PRO A 187 -3.58 0.11 -13.03
CA PRO A 187 -4.88 -0.33 -12.52
C PRO A 187 -5.28 0.34 -11.20
N GLU A 188 -4.35 1.00 -10.50
CA GLU A 188 -4.47 1.31 -9.08
C GLU A 188 -4.22 2.80 -8.82
N ALA A 189 -5.20 3.43 -8.16
CA ALA A 189 -5.04 4.77 -7.62
C ALA A 189 -4.18 4.70 -6.35
N HIS A 190 -3.14 5.53 -6.24
CA HIS A 190 -2.38 5.67 -4.99
C HIS A 190 -3.24 6.40 -3.95
N VAL A 191 -3.69 7.60 -4.29
CA VAL A 191 -4.56 8.42 -3.45
C VAL A 191 -5.35 9.39 -4.32
N VAL A 192 -6.63 9.57 -3.98
CA VAL A 192 -7.51 10.58 -4.58
C VAL A 192 -8.05 11.45 -3.46
N ALA A 193 -7.87 12.77 -3.54
CA ALA A 193 -8.49 13.72 -2.63
C ALA A 193 -9.40 14.65 -3.41
N ARG A 194 -10.72 14.57 -3.17
CA ARG A 194 -11.71 15.40 -3.88
C ARG A 194 -12.75 15.93 -2.92
N GLY A 195 -12.93 17.26 -2.88
CA GLY A 195 -13.92 17.90 -1.99
C GLY A 195 -13.76 17.50 -0.51
N GLY A 196 -12.51 17.40 -0.05
CA GLY A 196 -12.16 17.00 1.32
C GLY A 196 -12.30 15.51 1.64
N VAL A 197 -12.64 14.66 0.66
CA VAL A 197 -12.69 13.20 0.83
C VAL A 197 -11.44 12.58 0.22
N VAL A 198 -10.67 11.89 1.06
CA VAL A 198 -9.52 11.08 0.64
C VAL A 198 -9.99 9.65 0.39
N THR A 199 -9.58 9.08 -0.73
CA THR A 199 -9.86 7.70 -1.13
C THR A 199 -8.58 6.99 -1.51
N MET A 200 -8.39 5.78 -0.97
CA MET A 200 -7.38 4.83 -1.39
C MET A 200 -8.05 3.51 -1.81
N ASN A 201 -7.38 2.73 -2.64
CA ASN A 201 -7.94 1.54 -3.25
C ASN A 201 -6.94 0.39 -3.13
N PRO A 202 -6.85 -0.27 -1.97
CA PRO A 202 -5.96 -1.41 -1.80
C PRO A 202 -6.40 -2.54 -2.71
N ILE A 203 -5.51 -2.92 -3.64
CA ILE A 203 -5.72 -4.02 -4.59
C ILE A 203 -4.70 -5.11 -4.29
N SER A 204 -5.18 -6.32 -4.00
CA SER A 204 -4.32 -7.50 -3.88
C SER A 204 -5.11 -8.78 -4.14
N GLY A 205 -4.37 -9.86 -4.38
CA GLY A 205 -4.87 -11.11 -4.93
C GLY A 205 -5.10 -11.02 -6.43
N THR A 206 -4.61 -12.02 -7.17
CA THR A 206 -4.61 -12.00 -8.64
C THR A 206 -5.17 -13.30 -9.21
N PHE A 207 -6.40 -13.23 -9.73
CA PHE A 207 -6.98 -14.31 -10.49
C PHE A 207 -6.57 -14.20 -11.96
N ARG A 208 -5.72 -15.10 -12.44
CA ARG A 208 -5.35 -15.17 -13.87
C ARG A 208 -6.47 -15.80 -14.66
N HIS A 209 -6.86 -15.18 -15.76
CA HIS A 209 -7.89 -15.73 -16.63
C HIS A 209 -7.35 -16.97 -17.38
N PRO A 210 -8.01 -18.14 -17.27
CA PRO A 210 -7.61 -19.32 -18.03
C PRO A 210 -7.75 -19.11 -19.55
N ALA A 211 -6.99 -19.90 -20.33
CA ALA A 211 -7.20 -19.98 -21.77
C ALA A 211 -8.62 -20.50 -22.06
N GLY A 212 -9.47 -19.64 -22.65
CA GLY A 212 -10.91 -19.90 -22.86
C GLY A 212 -11.86 -19.07 -22.00
N GLY A 213 -11.33 -18.23 -21.10
CA GLY A 213 -12.09 -17.31 -20.26
C GLY A 213 -12.30 -17.80 -18.83
N ALA A 214 -12.62 -16.88 -17.93
CA ALA A 214 -12.97 -17.17 -16.54
C ALA A 214 -14.34 -17.83 -16.43
N THR A 215 -14.48 -18.85 -15.57
CA THR A 215 -15.79 -19.40 -15.17
C THR A 215 -16.11 -19.09 -13.71
N LYS A 216 -17.39 -19.19 -13.35
CA LYS A 216 -17.84 -19.01 -11.96
C LYS A 216 -17.10 -19.93 -11.00
N GLU A 217 -16.94 -21.20 -11.35
CA GLU A 217 -16.26 -22.20 -10.52
C GLU A 217 -14.81 -21.78 -10.25
N THR A 218 -14.07 -21.44 -11.31
CA THR A 218 -12.65 -21.03 -11.17
C THR A 218 -12.49 -19.75 -10.35
N LEU A 219 -13.42 -18.80 -10.47
CA LEU A 219 -13.41 -17.57 -9.69
C LEU A 219 -13.80 -17.84 -8.23
N THR A 220 -14.78 -18.71 -7.98
CA THR A 220 -15.18 -19.10 -6.62
C THR A 220 -14.04 -19.79 -5.88
N ASP A 221 -13.28 -20.67 -6.54
CA ASP A 221 -12.11 -21.31 -5.94
C ASP A 221 -11.04 -20.29 -5.54
N PHE A 222 -10.77 -19.31 -6.41
CA PHE A 222 -9.90 -18.18 -6.09
C PHE A 222 -10.43 -17.37 -4.91
N LEU A 223 -11.71 -17.03 -4.89
CA LEU A 223 -12.32 -16.24 -3.82
C LEU A 223 -12.38 -16.97 -2.47
N ALA A 224 -12.39 -18.30 -2.48
CA ALA A 224 -12.33 -19.14 -1.29
C ALA A 224 -10.89 -19.35 -0.77
N SER A 225 -9.87 -18.94 -1.52
CA SER A 225 -8.47 -19.08 -1.10
C SER A 225 -8.18 -18.24 0.15
N THR A 226 -7.67 -18.92 1.18
CA THR A 226 -7.22 -18.26 2.42
C THR A 226 -6.02 -17.38 2.17
N LYS A 227 -5.07 -17.82 1.33
CA LYS A 227 -3.89 -17.03 0.92
C LYS A 227 -4.32 -15.67 0.35
N GLU A 228 -5.18 -15.68 -0.68
CA GLU A 228 -5.60 -14.46 -1.37
C GLU A 228 -6.39 -13.52 -0.44
N THR A 229 -7.16 -14.08 0.49
CA THR A 229 -7.90 -13.29 1.48
C THR A 229 -6.96 -12.65 2.50
N GLU A 230 -5.98 -13.39 3.02
CA GLU A 230 -4.97 -12.86 3.95
C GLU A 230 -4.11 -11.78 3.27
N GLU A 231 -3.68 -11.98 2.03
CA GLU A 231 -2.93 -10.99 1.25
C GLU A 231 -3.70 -9.68 1.07
N LEU A 232 -5.00 -9.76 0.74
CA LEU A 232 -5.85 -8.57 0.64
C LEU A 232 -6.00 -7.86 1.98
N PHE A 233 -6.25 -8.59 3.07
CA PHE A 233 -6.43 -7.97 4.37
C PHE A 233 -5.16 -7.29 4.89
N MET A 234 -3.99 -7.87 4.64
CA MET A 234 -2.71 -7.23 4.99
C MET A 234 -2.60 -5.86 4.30
N VAL A 235 -2.78 -5.77 2.97
CA VAL A 235 -2.65 -4.48 2.28
C VAL A 235 -3.72 -3.46 2.71
N VAL A 236 -4.91 -3.93 3.10
CA VAL A 236 -5.97 -3.05 3.64
C VAL A 236 -5.55 -2.48 4.99
N ASP A 237 -4.98 -3.28 5.90
CA ASP A 237 -4.42 -2.77 7.17
C ASP A 237 -3.36 -1.70 6.89
N GLU A 238 -2.45 -1.95 5.95
CA GLU A 238 -1.35 -1.04 5.64
C GLU A 238 -1.79 0.30 5.06
N GLU A 239 -2.74 0.30 4.12
CA GLU A 239 -3.30 1.54 3.62
C GLU A 239 -4.19 2.23 4.66
N LEU A 240 -4.79 1.48 5.58
CA LEU A 240 -5.55 2.06 6.68
C LEU A 240 -4.65 2.81 7.68
N LYS A 241 -3.39 2.37 7.89
CA LYS A 241 -2.39 3.16 8.64
C LYS A 241 -2.15 4.53 8.01
N MET A 242 -2.10 4.58 6.67
CA MET A 242 -1.95 5.83 5.92
C MET A 242 -3.19 6.70 6.05
N MET A 243 -4.38 6.12 5.89
CA MET A 243 -5.66 6.81 6.07
C MET A 243 -5.80 7.40 7.48
N SER A 244 -5.45 6.65 8.53
CA SER A 244 -5.46 7.15 9.91
C SER A 244 -4.43 8.25 10.18
N ALA A 245 -3.40 8.40 9.34
CA ALA A 245 -2.46 9.51 9.44
C ALA A 245 -2.97 10.79 8.76
N VAL A 246 -3.76 10.67 7.69
CA VAL A 246 -4.20 11.83 6.87
C VAL A 246 -5.66 12.23 7.09
N CYS A 247 -6.51 11.35 7.62
CA CYS A 247 -7.94 11.59 7.81
C CYS A 247 -8.29 11.73 9.29
N ALA A 248 -9.01 12.81 9.63
CA ALA A 248 -9.37 13.14 11.01
C ALA A 248 -10.41 12.16 11.61
N ASP A 249 -11.30 11.62 10.78
CA ASP A 249 -12.28 10.61 11.13
C ASP A 249 -11.77 9.17 10.92
N GLY A 250 -10.47 9.02 10.66
CA GLY A 250 -9.84 7.75 10.32
C GLY A 250 -10.17 7.29 8.89
N GLY A 251 -10.13 5.98 8.67
CA GLY A 251 -10.52 5.37 7.40
C GLY A 251 -11.74 4.48 7.57
N ARG A 252 -12.65 4.53 6.61
CA ARG A 252 -13.77 3.60 6.49
C ARG A 252 -13.54 2.64 5.31
N ILE A 253 -13.71 1.36 5.58
CA ILE A 253 -13.62 0.29 4.60
C ILE A 253 -14.98 0.07 3.93
N THR A 254 -14.98 0.01 2.60
CA THR A 254 -16.12 -0.40 1.77
C THR A 254 -15.67 -1.42 0.73
N GLY A 255 -16.51 -2.41 0.44
CA GLY A 255 -16.18 -3.54 -0.43
C GLY A 255 -16.38 -4.90 0.27
N PRO A 256 -15.71 -5.98 -0.19
CA PRO A 256 -14.75 -6.01 -1.29
C PRO A 256 -15.45 -6.00 -2.66
N HIS A 257 -14.72 -5.58 -3.70
CA HIS A 257 -15.15 -5.55 -5.09
C HIS A 257 -14.22 -6.39 -5.97
N LEU A 258 -14.64 -6.65 -7.22
CA LEU A 258 -13.80 -7.25 -8.25
C LEU A 258 -13.40 -6.19 -9.27
N LYS A 259 -12.09 -6.10 -9.54
CA LYS A 259 -11.52 -5.27 -10.59
C LYS A 259 -11.12 -6.18 -11.76
N GLU A 260 -11.99 -6.28 -12.76
CA GLU A 260 -11.75 -7.10 -13.96
C GLU A 260 -10.86 -6.35 -14.96
N MET A 261 -9.68 -6.91 -15.25
CA MET A 261 -8.76 -6.44 -16.29
C MET A 261 -8.79 -7.37 -17.51
N SER A 262 -8.03 -7.05 -18.55
CA SER A 262 -7.99 -7.82 -19.80
C SER A 262 -7.51 -9.27 -19.63
N ARG A 263 -6.56 -9.54 -18.72
CA ARG A 263 -5.92 -10.85 -18.52
C ARG A 263 -6.07 -11.44 -17.12
N LEU A 264 -6.59 -10.64 -16.18
CA LEU A 264 -6.63 -10.99 -14.78
C LEU A 264 -7.77 -10.24 -14.08
N THR A 265 -8.21 -10.74 -12.94
CA THR A 265 -9.16 -10.07 -12.05
C THR A 265 -8.51 -9.92 -10.68
N HIS A 266 -8.63 -8.73 -10.09
CA HIS A 266 -8.18 -8.47 -8.73
C HIS A 266 -9.36 -8.38 -7.76
N THR A 267 -9.10 -8.66 -6.48
CA THR A 267 -9.99 -8.25 -5.39
C THR A 267 -9.52 -6.94 -4.80
N GLU A 268 -10.45 -6.08 -4.43
CA GLU A 268 -10.12 -4.75 -3.91
C GLU A 268 -11.06 -4.33 -2.79
N TYR A 269 -10.57 -3.45 -1.91
CA TYR A 269 -11.41 -2.62 -1.05
C TYR A 269 -11.24 -1.16 -1.46
N MET A 270 -12.14 -0.32 -0.95
CA MET A 270 -11.99 1.12 -0.96
C MET A 270 -11.92 1.64 0.47
N LEU A 271 -10.94 2.48 0.74
CA LEU A 271 -10.79 3.21 1.99
C LEU A 271 -11.21 4.65 1.76
N ARG A 272 -12.04 5.21 2.64
CA ARG A 272 -12.50 6.60 2.55
C ARG A 272 -12.47 7.30 3.90
N GLY A 273 -12.04 8.56 3.90
CA GLY A 273 -12.01 9.41 5.09
C GLY A 273 -12.02 10.87 4.70
N ARG A 274 -12.19 11.75 5.68
CA ARG A 274 -12.16 13.21 5.49
C ARG A 274 -10.84 13.78 5.93
N SER A 275 -10.27 14.63 5.09
CA SER A 275 -9.04 15.36 5.38
C SER A 275 -9.20 16.84 5.06
N ALA A 276 -8.58 17.67 5.89
CA ALA A 276 -8.41 19.10 5.66
C ALA A 276 -6.94 19.45 5.33
N LEU A 277 -6.08 18.44 5.15
CA LEU A 277 -4.67 18.64 4.82
C LEU A 277 -4.52 19.18 3.39
N ASP A 278 -3.40 19.87 3.16
CA ASP A 278 -2.98 20.22 1.81
C ASP A 278 -2.77 18.92 1.00
N PRO A 279 -3.24 18.83 -0.26
CA PRO A 279 -3.03 17.64 -1.08
C PRO A 279 -1.57 17.22 -1.23
N ARG A 280 -0.62 18.16 -1.14
CA ARG A 280 0.83 17.86 -1.12
C ARG A 280 1.24 17.13 0.16
N ASP A 281 0.65 17.47 1.30
CA ASP A 281 0.85 16.78 2.57
C ASP A 281 0.18 15.42 2.59
N ILE A 282 -1.03 15.29 2.04
CA ILE A 282 -1.70 13.99 1.85
C ILE A 282 -0.78 13.08 1.05
N LEU A 283 -0.30 13.55 -0.10
CA LEU A 283 0.61 12.79 -0.94
C LEU A 283 1.90 12.42 -0.19
N ARG A 284 2.51 13.38 0.53
CA ARG A 284 3.74 13.17 1.29
C ARG A 284 3.60 12.08 2.34
N GLU A 285 2.49 12.05 3.09
CA GLU A 285 2.25 11.07 4.14
C GLU A 285 1.86 9.67 3.61
N THR A 286 1.34 9.59 2.39
CA THR A 286 0.98 8.31 1.76
C THR A 286 2.11 7.70 0.93
N MET A 287 3.21 8.42 0.62
CA MET A 287 4.31 7.87 -0.20
C MET A 287 4.96 6.62 0.40
N PHE A 288 5.01 5.47 -0.28
CA PHE A 288 4.16 5.07 -1.41
C PHE A 288 3.31 3.88 -1.01
N ALA A 289 2.41 3.42 -1.88
CA ALA A 289 1.50 2.33 -1.54
C ALA A 289 2.26 1.05 -1.10
N PRO A 290 1.74 0.32 -0.09
CA PRO A 290 2.36 -0.91 0.39
C PRO A 290 2.30 -2.03 -0.66
N THR A 291 1.36 -1.95 -1.61
CA THR A 291 1.20 -2.85 -2.76
C THR A 291 2.39 -2.85 -3.72
N VAL A 292 3.26 -1.84 -3.65
CA VAL A 292 4.45 -1.69 -4.50
C VAL A 292 5.74 -1.52 -3.71
N THR A 293 5.68 -1.60 -2.38
CA THR A 293 6.85 -1.42 -1.50
C THR A 293 6.94 -2.52 -0.44
N GLY A 294 6.03 -2.51 0.53
CA GLY A 294 5.97 -3.47 1.64
C GLY A 294 5.48 -2.84 2.95
N SER A 295 5.58 -3.61 4.04
CA SER A 295 5.22 -3.19 5.39
C SER A 295 6.12 -3.77 6.48
N PRO A 296 6.49 -2.97 7.51
CA PRO A 296 6.19 -1.53 7.65
C PRO A 296 6.95 -0.67 6.62
N MET A 297 6.34 0.42 6.14
CA MET A 297 6.85 1.21 4.99
C MET A 297 8.32 1.64 5.13
N GLN A 298 8.69 2.17 6.30
CA GLN A 298 10.06 2.64 6.55
C GLN A 298 11.07 1.51 6.39
N ASN A 299 10.77 0.34 6.98
CA ASN A 299 11.66 -0.81 6.86
C ASN A 299 11.59 -1.48 5.48
N ALA A 300 10.43 -1.45 4.82
CA ALA A 300 10.31 -1.92 3.44
C ALA A 300 11.24 -1.14 2.49
N CYS A 301 11.38 0.18 2.69
CA CYS A 301 12.36 0.97 1.94
C CYS A 301 13.82 0.53 2.23
N ALA A 302 14.13 0.18 3.47
CA ALA A 302 15.43 -0.37 3.84
C ALA A 302 15.70 -1.76 3.23
N VAL A 303 14.69 -2.64 3.18
CA VAL A 303 14.74 -3.97 2.53
C VAL A 303 14.93 -3.81 1.02
N ILE A 304 14.15 -2.95 0.37
CA ILE A 304 14.28 -2.64 -1.07
C ILE A 304 15.72 -2.21 -1.38
N ARG A 305 16.31 -1.33 -0.57
CA ARG A 305 17.71 -0.92 -0.74
C ARG A 305 18.69 -2.10 -0.64
N ARG A 306 18.44 -3.08 0.24
CA ARG A 306 19.33 -4.25 0.43
C ARG A 306 19.29 -5.20 -0.76
N HIS A 307 18.11 -5.39 -1.38
CA HIS A 307 17.88 -6.44 -2.37
C HIS A 307 17.86 -5.95 -3.83
N GLU A 308 17.54 -4.68 -4.09
CA GLU A 308 17.55 -4.15 -5.45
C GLU A 308 18.93 -3.66 -5.88
N ARG A 309 19.35 -4.02 -7.09
CA ARG A 309 20.67 -3.62 -7.65
C ARG A 309 20.71 -2.21 -8.23
N LYS A 310 19.53 -1.70 -8.58
CA LYS A 310 19.35 -0.43 -9.27
C LYS A 310 18.34 0.42 -8.50
N PRO A 311 18.42 1.75 -8.62
CA PRO A 311 17.38 2.66 -8.14
C PRO A 311 16.12 2.57 -9.01
N ARG A 312 14.96 2.89 -8.42
CA ARG A 312 13.63 2.65 -9.01
C ARG A 312 13.18 3.69 -10.03
N GLY A 313 13.83 4.85 -10.13
CA GLY A 313 13.31 5.98 -10.89
C GLY A 313 11.89 6.31 -10.44
N TYR A 314 10.95 6.27 -11.38
CA TYR A 314 9.53 6.50 -11.11
C TYR A 314 8.72 5.23 -10.83
N TYR A 315 9.29 4.03 -10.96
CA TYR A 315 8.57 2.81 -10.57
C TYR A 315 8.17 2.87 -9.10
N SER A 316 6.93 2.49 -8.78
CA SER A 316 6.28 2.61 -7.47
C SER A 316 6.01 4.04 -6.98
N GLY A 317 6.46 5.06 -7.72
CA GLY A 317 6.10 6.46 -7.51
C GLY A 317 4.68 6.76 -7.99
N VAL A 318 4.36 8.03 -8.21
CA VAL A 318 3.02 8.45 -8.69
C VAL A 318 3.08 9.46 -9.82
N ALA A 319 2.05 9.43 -10.67
CA ALA A 319 1.69 10.54 -11.54
C ALA A 319 0.51 11.25 -10.89
N ALA A 320 0.70 12.47 -10.39
CA ALA A 320 -0.30 13.21 -9.63
C ALA A 320 -0.84 14.41 -10.44
N LEU A 321 -2.15 14.47 -10.64
CA LEU A 321 -2.82 15.65 -11.18
C LEU A 321 -3.47 16.43 -10.05
N PHE A 322 -3.04 17.68 -9.87
CA PHE A 322 -3.62 18.64 -8.95
C PHE A 322 -4.49 19.62 -9.73
N THR A 323 -5.79 19.62 -9.47
CA THR A 323 -6.76 20.48 -10.19
C THR A 323 -7.37 21.48 -9.20
N PRO A 324 -7.37 22.80 -9.50
CA PRO A 324 -8.04 23.80 -8.67
C PRO A 324 -9.51 23.45 -8.44
N ASN A 325 -9.97 23.56 -7.20
CA ASN A 325 -11.36 23.30 -6.83
C ASN A 325 -12.11 24.57 -6.42
N ALA A 326 -13.44 24.45 -6.30
CA ALA A 326 -14.33 25.58 -6.02
C ALA A 326 -14.13 26.17 -4.61
N ASP A 327 -13.53 25.43 -3.69
CA ASP A 327 -13.30 25.82 -2.30
C ASP A 327 -11.97 26.58 -2.10
N GLY A 328 -11.24 26.85 -3.18
CA GLY A 328 -9.99 27.62 -3.16
C GLY A 328 -8.73 26.80 -2.88
N GLY A 329 -8.81 25.47 -2.91
CA GLY A 329 -7.67 24.54 -2.84
C GLY A 329 -7.54 23.73 -4.12
N HIS A 330 -7.02 22.50 -3.98
CA HIS A 330 -6.85 21.57 -5.09
C HIS A 330 -7.45 20.21 -4.78
N ASP A 331 -8.05 19.58 -5.78
CA ASP A 331 -8.28 18.15 -5.79
C ASP A 331 -7.01 17.45 -6.29
N LEU A 332 -6.76 16.24 -5.79
CA LEU A 332 -5.64 15.38 -6.16
C LEU A 332 -6.16 14.07 -6.76
N ASP A 333 -5.60 13.68 -7.88
CA ASP A 333 -5.79 12.38 -8.48
C ASP A 333 -4.42 11.80 -8.86
N ALA A 334 -3.98 10.75 -8.15
CA ALA A 334 -2.65 10.21 -8.28
C ALA A 334 -2.66 8.69 -8.43
N PRO A 335 -2.59 8.11 -9.64
CA PRO A 335 -2.26 6.69 -9.81
C PRO A 335 -0.81 6.35 -9.48
N ILE A 336 -0.62 5.08 -9.11
CA ILE A 336 0.70 4.47 -8.94
C ILE A 336 1.34 4.25 -10.30
N LEU A 337 2.65 4.53 -10.43
CA LEU A 337 3.43 4.28 -11.63
C LEU A 337 3.94 2.83 -11.68
N ILE A 338 3.01 1.93 -12.00
CA ILE A 338 3.23 0.51 -12.35
C ILE A 338 2.66 0.23 -13.73
N ARG A 339 3.01 -0.94 -14.31
CA ARG A 339 2.57 -1.29 -15.68
C ARG A 339 2.89 -0.18 -16.68
N THR A 340 4.12 0.33 -16.55
CA THR A 340 4.60 1.52 -17.24
C THR A 340 5.92 1.19 -17.92
N VAL A 341 6.00 1.57 -19.19
CA VAL A 341 7.21 1.56 -20.00
C VAL A 341 7.91 2.88 -19.82
N TYR A 342 9.21 2.85 -19.54
CA TYR A 342 10.09 4.01 -19.56
C TYR A 342 11.04 3.88 -20.74
N LEU A 343 11.16 4.95 -21.50
CA LEU A 343 12.04 5.02 -22.67
C LEU A 343 12.98 6.21 -22.52
N GLN A 344 14.28 5.93 -22.63
CA GLN A 344 15.32 6.95 -22.53
C GLN A 344 16.55 6.51 -23.33
N ASP A 345 17.04 7.37 -24.22
CA ASP A 345 18.27 7.17 -24.99
C ASP A 345 18.27 5.86 -25.81
N GLY A 346 17.10 5.44 -26.31
CA GLY A 346 16.88 4.19 -27.06
C GLY A 346 16.77 2.94 -26.18
N GLU A 347 16.86 3.07 -24.86
CA GLU A 347 16.72 1.98 -23.90
C GLU A 347 15.31 1.98 -23.31
N LEU A 348 14.63 0.84 -23.42
CA LEU A 348 13.32 0.58 -22.84
C LEU A 348 13.46 -0.23 -21.56
N SER A 349 12.69 0.14 -20.53
CA SER A 349 12.46 -0.68 -19.34
C SER A 349 10.99 -0.76 -18.96
N VAL A 350 10.56 -1.93 -18.49
CA VAL A 350 9.25 -2.19 -17.89
C VAL A 350 9.48 -2.81 -16.51
N PRO A 351 9.61 -1.98 -15.47
CA PRO A 351 9.72 -2.44 -14.09
C PRO A 351 8.50 -3.22 -13.60
N VAL A 352 8.74 -4.32 -12.89
CA VAL A 352 7.68 -5.15 -12.29
C VAL A 352 8.16 -5.83 -11.02
N GLY A 353 7.23 -6.11 -10.11
CA GLY A 353 7.49 -6.83 -8.88
C GLY A 353 6.27 -7.65 -8.45
N ALA A 354 6.46 -8.49 -7.45
CA ALA A 354 5.41 -9.28 -6.81
C ALA A 354 5.45 -9.05 -5.30
N THR A 355 4.29 -9.19 -4.64
CA THR A 355 4.18 -9.00 -3.19
C THR A 355 4.61 -10.29 -2.51
N LEU A 356 5.74 -10.26 -1.85
CA LEU A 356 6.33 -11.41 -1.17
C LEU A 356 5.77 -11.51 0.24
N VAL A 357 5.16 -12.64 0.57
CA VAL A 357 4.61 -12.95 1.89
C VAL A 357 5.20 -14.26 2.43
N ARG A 358 4.97 -14.56 3.71
CA ARG A 358 5.53 -15.75 4.37
C ARG A 358 5.23 -17.09 3.68
N HIS A 359 4.17 -17.17 2.89
CA HIS A 359 3.72 -18.36 2.16
C HIS A 359 3.91 -18.25 0.64
N SER A 360 4.66 -17.26 0.17
CA SER A 360 4.96 -17.10 -1.25
C SER A 360 5.73 -18.31 -1.79
N ASP A 361 5.35 -18.76 -2.98
CA ASP A 361 6.08 -19.77 -3.74
C ASP A 361 7.03 -19.05 -4.72
N PRO A 362 8.35 -19.21 -4.62
CA PRO A 362 9.32 -18.45 -5.42
C PRO A 362 9.03 -18.47 -6.93
N HIS A 363 8.71 -19.63 -7.49
CA HIS A 363 8.39 -19.75 -8.92
C HIS A 363 6.99 -19.23 -9.26
N GLY A 364 6.04 -19.30 -8.33
CA GLY A 364 4.75 -18.61 -8.40
C GLY A 364 4.92 -17.10 -8.53
N GLU A 365 5.80 -16.50 -7.73
CA GLU A 365 6.08 -15.06 -7.76
C GLU A 365 6.79 -14.63 -9.05
N VAL A 366 7.74 -15.44 -9.54
CA VAL A 366 8.31 -15.27 -10.89
C VAL A 366 7.19 -15.23 -11.93
N SER A 367 6.32 -16.24 -11.90
CA SER A 367 5.19 -16.33 -12.83
C SER A 367 4.27 -15.11 -12.71
N GLU A 368 4.12 -14.54 -11.51
CA GLU A 368 3.30 -13.35 -11.26
C GLU A 368 3.88 -12.09 -11.89
N THR A 369 5.20 -11.89 -11.81
CA THR A 369 5.83 -10.75 -12.50
C THR A 369 5.61 -10.82 -14.02
N HIS A 370 5.70 -12.01 -14.63
CA HIS A 370 5.36 -12.21 -16.05
C HIS A 370 3.89 -11.86 -16.33
N GLY A 371 2.96 -12.37 -15.51
CA GLY A 371 1.53 -12.10 -15.66
C GLY A 371 1.16 -10.62 -15.50
N LYS A 372 1.77 -9.94 -14.53
CA LYS A 372 1.59 -8.50 -14.29
C LYS A 372 2.11 -7.67 -15.46
N ALA A 373 3.27 -8.03 -16.03
CA ALA A 373 3.85 -7.32 -17.17
C ALA A 373 3.15 -7.61 -18.51
N ALA A 374 2.47 -8.75 -18.66
CA ALA A 374 1.93 -9.24 -19.94
C ALA A 374 1.03 -8.24 -20.70
N GLY A 375 0.22 -7.43 -19.99
CA GLY A 375 -0.58 -6.35 -20.57
C GLY A 375 0.27 -5.39 -21.42
N VAL A 376 1.28 -4.84 -20.76
CA VAL A 376 2.21 -3.86 -21.32
C VAL A 376 3.16 -4.50 -22.33
N LEU A 377 3.69 -5.69 -22.04
CA LEU A 377 4.56 -6.43 -22.97
C LEU A 377 3.85 -6.76 -24.28
N GLY A 378 2.56 -7.11 -24.21
CA GLY A 378 1.73 -7.29 -25.41
C GLY A 378 1.48 -5.98 -26.16
N ALA A 379 1.33 -4.87 -25.46
CA ALA A 379 1.15 -3.55 -26.09
C ALA A 379 2.40 -3.12 -26.86
N ILE A 380 3.59 -3.32 -26.30
CA ILE A 380 4.87 -2.99 -26.97
C ILE A 380 5.30 -4.01 -28.02
N GLY A 381 4.64 -5.17 -28.10
CA GLY A 381 4.93 -6.22 -29.08
C GLY A 381 6.05 -7.17 -28.69
N ALA A 382 6.45 -7.18 -27.41
CA ALA A 382 7.45 -8.10 -26.87
C ALA A 382 6.92 -9.54 -26.75
N ILE A 383 5.60 -9.69 -26.57
CA ILE A 383 4.90 -10.98 -26.57
C ILE A 383 3.66 -10.90 -27.45
N ASP A 384 3.16 -12.06 -27.89
CA ASP A 384 1.89 -12.11 -28.60
C ASP A 384 0.77 -11.52 -27.74
N ARG A 385 -0.05 -10.68 -28.36
CA ARG A 385 -1.31 -10.25 -27.76
C ARG A 385 -2.23 -11.45 -27.76
N ASP A 386 -2.76 -11.82 -26.59
CA ASP A 386 -3.82 -12.82 -26.56
C ASP A 386 -4.97 -12.28 -27.40
N ARG A 387 -5.44 -13.09 -28.34
CA ARG A 387 -6.74 -12.82 -28.96
C ARG A 387 -7.72 -12.89 -27.81
N VAL A 388 -8.27 -11.74 -27.41
CA VAL A 388 -9.49 -11.71 -26.62
C VAL A 388 -10.40 -12.72 -27.29
N ALA A 389 -10.78 -13.78 -26.58
CA ALA A 389 -11.79 -14.67 -27.09
C ALA A 389 -12.97 -13.75 -27.38
N GLU A 390 -13.23 -13.47 -28.66
CA GLU A 390 -14.47 -12.84 -29.07
C GLU A 390 -15.52 -13.67 -28.35
N ALA A 391 -16.23 -13.05 -27.41
CA ALA A 391 -17.39 -13.68 -26.81
C ALA A 391 -18.17 -14.17 -28.01
N ARG A 392 -18.28 -15.50 -28.17
CA ARG A 392 -19.13 -16.07 -29.21
C ARG A 392 -20.52 -15.56 -28.87
N SER A 393 -20.92 -14.46 -29.50
CA SER A 393 -22.32 -14.05 -29.53
C SER A 393 -22.98 -15.08 -30.43
N ASP A 394 -23.33 -16.22 -29.85
CA ASP A 394 -24.35 -17.04 -30.46
C ASP A 394 -25.61 -16.18 -30.47
N ALA A 395 -26.03 -15.73 -31.65
CA ALA A 395 -27.15 -14.82 -31.82
C ALA A 395 -28.48 -15.45 -31.33
N ASP A 396 -28.46 -16.76 -31.06
CA ASP A 396 -29.58 -17.55 -30.52
C ASP A 396 -29.43 -17.91 -29.02
N ALA A 397 -28.38 -17.46 -28.32
CA ALA A 397 -28.24 -17.69 -26.88
C ALA A 397 -29.19 -16.77 -26.07
N PRO A 398 -30.05 -17.31 -25.18
CA PRO A 398 -30.93 -16.49 -24.36
C PRO A 398 -30.13 -15.76 -23.26
N GLY A 399 -29.98 -14.45 -23.43
CA GLY A 399 -29.46 -13.51 -22.42
C GLY A 399 -28.01 -13.10 -22.65
N GLU A 400 -27.72 -11.81 -22.44
CA GLU A 400 -26.32 -11.36 -22.32
C GLU A 400 -25.64 -12.16 -21.19
N PRO A 401 -24.44 -12.71 -21.42
CA PRO A 401 -23.71 -13.40 -20.36
C PRO A 401 -23.48 -12.42 -19.20
N ARG A 402 -24.08 -12.74 -18.06
CA ARG A 402 -23.96 -11.95 -16.82
C ARG A 402 -22.48 -11.88 -16.45
N ARG A 403 -21.93 -10.68 -16.21
CA ARG A 403 -20.56 -10.53 -15.71
C ARG A 403 -20.43 -11.29 -14.40
N LEU A 404 -19.28 -11.92 -14.17
CA LEU A 404 -19.06 -12.71 -12.95
C LEU A 404 -19.18 -11.85 -11.69
N ALA A 405 -18.79 -10.57 -11.77
CA ALA A 405 -18.98 -9.60 -10.69
C ALA A 405 -20.45 -9.32 -10.34
N ASP A 406 -21.38 -9.53 -11.29
CA ASP A 406 -22.81 -9.31 -11.10
C ASP A 406 -23.53 -10.60 -10.60
N ASP A 407 -22.81 -11.72 -10.41
CA ASP A 407 -23.36 -13.00 -9.92
C ASP A 407 -23.66 -12.93 -8.40
N PRO A 408 -24.90 -13.26 -7.96
CA PRO A 408 -25.28 -13.18 -6.55
C PRO A 408 -24.45 -14.05 -5.60
N ASP A 409 -23.98 -15.22 -6.04
CA ASP A 409 -23.20 -16.12 -5.19
C ASP A 409 -21.77 -15.59 -5.04
N VAL A 410 -21.21 -15.01 -6.10
CA VAL A 410 -19.92 -14.30 -6.05
C VAL A 410 -20.00 -13.10 -5.12
N ALA A 411 -21.06 -12.29 -5.24
CA ALA A 411 -21.29 -11.14 -4.35
C ALA A 411 -21.48 -11.55 -2.88
N ALA A 412 -22.17 -12.66 -2.62
CA ALA A 412 -22.34 -13.21 -1.28
C ALA A 412 -21.01 -13.72 -0.69
N LEU A 413 -20.19 -14.42 -1.49
CA LEU A 413 -18.85 -14.86 -1.08
C LEU A 413 -17.95 -13.68 -0.74
N LEU A 414 -17.91 -12.65 -1.59
CA LEU A 414 -17.17 -11.40 -1.33
C LEU A 414 -17.64 -10.74 -0.03
N SER A 415 -18.95 -10.56 0.13
CA SER A 415 -19.54 -9.94 1.32
C SER A 415 -19.27 -10.73 2.61
N SER A 416 -19.17 -12.06 2.51
CA SER A 416 -18.89 -12.92 3.67
C SER A 416 -17.51 -12.65 4.30
N ARG A 417 -16.56 -12.11 3.52
CA ARG A 417 -15.22 -11.72 4.02
C ARG A 417 -15.30 -10.64 5.10
N ASN A 418 -16.28 -9.74 5.01
CA ASN A 418 -16.46 -8.66 6.00
C ASN A 418 -16.83 -9.17 7.40
N ALA A 419 -17.37 -10.38 7.53
CA ALA A 419 -17.69 -10.97 8.83
C ALA A 419 -16.45 -11.23 9.71
N ARG A 420 -15.26 -11.23 9.10
CA ARG A 420 -13.97 -11.36 9.79
C ARG A 420 -13.36 -10.02 10.17
N LEU A 421 -13.87 -8.90 9.65
CA LEU A 421 -13.27 -7.59 9.86
C LEU A 421 -13.83 -6.91 11.12
N ALA A 422 -13.04 -6.01 11.70
CA ALA A 422 -13.45 -5.18 12.81
C ALA A 422 -14.54 -4.19 12.40
N GLU A 423 -15.67 -4.25 13.11
CA GLU A 423 -16.84 -3.43 12.82
C GLU A 423 -16.53 -1.92 12.90
N PHE A 424 -15.58 -1.56 13.77
CA PHE A 424 -15.07 -0.20 13.93
C PHE A 424 -14.63 0.44 12.60
N TRP A 425 -13.94 -0.31 11.74
CA TRP A 425 -13.43 0.19 10.46
C TRP A 425 -14.45 0.07 9.31
N LEU A 426 -15.51 -0.72 9.46
CA LEU A 426 -16.59 -0.84 8.47
C LEU A 426 -17.62 0.30 8.59
N ASN A 427 -17.74 0.86 9.78
CA ASN A 427 -18.71 1.89 10.12
C ASN A 427 -18.09 3.30 10.13
N PRO A 428 -18.90 4.36 9.91
CA PRO A 428 -18.48 5.72 10.18
C PRO A 428 -18.11 5.88 11.67
N GLN A 429 -16.91 6.41 11.95
CA GLN A 429 -16.40 6.58 13.31
C GLN A 429 -16.86 7.92 13.94
N GLY A 430 -17.13 8.94 13.12
CA GLY A 430 -17.53 10.27 13.57
C GLY A 430 -16.37 11.07 14.18
N GLU A 431 -16.65 12.32 14.54
CA GLU A 431 -15.69 13.24 15.19
C GLU A 431 -16.00 13.45 16.69
N ASP A 432 -17.00 12.74 17.22
CA ASP A 432 -17.35 12.79 18.65
C ASP A 432 -16.44 11.82 19.42
N PHE A 433 -15.35 12.36 19.93
CA PHE A 433 -14.35 11.63 20.73
C PHE A 433 -14.73 11.58 22.22
N THR A 434 -16.02 11.51 22.56
CA THR A 434 -16.45 11.31 23.95
C THR A 434 -16.42 9.82 24.31
N GLY A 435 -15.60 9.46 25.29
CA GLY A 435 -15.43 8.06 25.69
C GLY A 435 -15.07 7.87 27.17
N PRO A 436 -14.91 6.62 27.62
CA PRO A 436 -14.69 6.26 29.03
C PRO A 436 -13.44 6.90 29.65
N PHE A 437 -12.49 7.36 28.84
CA PHE A 437 -11.22 7.94 29.30
C PHE A 437 -11.13 9.46 29.09
N SER A 438 -12.25 10.12 28.83
CA SER A 438 -12.34 11.58 28.64
C SER A 438 -11.59 12.36 29.73
N GLY A 439 -10.71 13.26 29.30
CA GLY A 439 -9.91 14.11 30.19
C GLY A 439 -8.56 13.54 30.61
N ARG A 440 -8.14 12.41 30.02
CA ARG A 440 -6.77 11.86 30.16
C ARG A 440 -6.02 11.98 28.84
N SER A 441 -4.70 12.05 28.94
CA SER A 441 -3.78 12.05 27.80
C SER A 441 -3.19 10.66 27.55
N ALA A 442 -2.71 10.41 26.33
CA ALA A 442 -1.86 9.26 26.02
C ALA A 442 -0.69 9.66 25.13
N LEU A 443 0.50 9.16 25.48
CA LEU A 443 1.70 9.25 24.67
C LEU A 443 1.91 7.90 23.96
N VAL A 444 1.74 7.88 22.65
CA VAL A 444 2.04 6.71 21.80
C VAL A 444 3.46 6.85 21.26
N VAL A 445 4.32 5.88 21.58
CA VAL A 445 5.70 5.85 21.07
C VAL A 445 5.77 4.94 19.85
N ASP A 446 6.06 5.53 18.69
CA ASP A 446 6.17 4.84 17.40
C ASP A 446 7.55 4.24 17.19
N ALA A 447 7.62 2.92 17.03
CA ALA A 447 8.85 2.19 16.73
C ALA A 447 8.90 1.77 15.25
N GLU A 448 8.63 2.71 14.34
CA GLU A 448 8.67 2.55 12.87
C GLU A 448 7.58 1.63 12.30
N ASP A 449 6.48 1.43 13.03
CA ASP A 449 5.27 0.79 12.53
C ASP A 449 4.04 1.65 12.83
N ARG A 450 3.51 2.25 11.76
CA ARG A 450 2.38 3.18 11.80
C ARG A 450 1.04 2.55 12.14
N PHE A 451 1.00 1.29 12.59
CA PHE A 451 -0.14 0.83 13.41
C PHE A 451 -0.42 1.79 14.59
N THR A 452 0.58 2.53 15.06
CA THR A 452 0.40 3.63 16.02
C THR A 452 -0.63 4.68 15.61
N THR A 453 -0.80 4.99 14.30
CA THR A 453 -1.81 5.97 13.86
C THR A 453 -3.22 5.41 14.01
N MET A 454 -3.40 4.12 13.71
CA MET A 454 -4.66 3.41 13.92
C MET A 454 -4.99 3.27 15.41
N LEU A 455 -3.99 2.92 16.21
CA LEU A 455 -4.11 2.81 17.67
C LEU A 455 -4.46 4.16 18.29
N ALA A 456 -3.78 5.23 17.90
CA ALA A 456 -4.08 6.60 18.34
C ALA A 456 -5.51 7.00 17.99
N HIS A 457 -5.99 6.63 16.81
CA HIS A 457 -7.38 6.89 16.41
C HIS A 457 -8.40 6.17 17.30
N GLN A 458 -8.18 4.87 17.57
CA GLN A 458 -9.05 4.13 18.50
C GLN A 458 -9.01 4.70 19.93
N LEU A 459 -7.83 5.12 20.41
CA LEU A 459 -7.69 5.74 21.73
C LEU A 459 -8.40 7.10 21.81
N ARG A 460 -8.35 7.92 20.76
CA ARG A 460 -9.16 9.15 20.66
C ARG A 460 -10.65 8.84 20.70
N HIS A 461 -11.09 7.80 20.00
CA HIS A 461 -12.48 7.34 20.07
C HIS A 461 -12.90 6.88 21.47
N LEU A 462 -11.97 6.38 22.28
CA LEU A 462 -12.20 6.05 23.70
C LEU A 462 -12.07 7.26 24.64
N GLY A 463 -11.82 8.45 24.11
CA GLY A 463 -11.82 9.73 24.83
C GLY A 463 -10.45 10.23 25.28
N LEU A 464 -9.34 9.61 24.88
CA LEU A 464 -8.00 10.10 25.22
C LEU A 464 -7.55 11.23 24.29
N ASP A 465 -6.81 12.19 24.84
CA ASP A 465 -6.03 13.14 24.06
C ASP A 465 -4.67 12.51 23.69
N VAL A 466 -4.47 12.19 22.41
CA VAL A 466 -3.36 11.31 21.99
C VAL A 466 -2.31 12.07 21.17
N THR A 467 -1.07 12.00 21.66
CA THR A 467 0.14 12.44 20.95
C THR A 467 0.95 11.22 20.51
N ILE A 468 1.49 11.26 19.28
CA ILE A 468 2.42 10.24 18.78
C ILE A 468 3.81 10.87 18.76
N ALA A 469 4.81 10.19 19.32
CA ALA A 469 6.22 10.57 19.25
C ALA A 469 7.04 9.44 18.62
N SER A 470 8.04 9.77 17.80
CA SER A 470 8.99 8.78 17.27
C SER A 470 9.88 8.25 18.40
N TRP A 471 10.28 6.99 18.32
CA TRP A 471 11.15 6.34 19.31
C TRP A 471 12.47 7.07 19.56
N ASP A 472 13.03 7.73 18.54
CA ASP A 472 14.29 8.46 18.61
C ASP A 472 14.16 9.90 19.09
N ASP A 473 12.94 10.46 19.07
CA ASP A 473 12.65 11.84 19.49
C ASP A 473 11.86 11.93 20.80
N VAL A 474 11.33 10.80 21.30
CA VAL A 474 10.52 10.78 22.53
C VAL A 474 11.36 11.15 23.74
N ASP A 475 10.88 12.11 24.53
CA ASP A 475 11.53 12.56 25.74
C ASP A 475 11.14 11.72 26.97
N ASP A 476 12.12 11.45 27.83
CA ASP A 476 11.91 10.62 29.03
C ASP A 476 10.91 11.27 30.00
N GLU A 477 10.90 12.61 30.11
CA GLU A 477 9.98 13.34 30.99
C GLU A 477 8.51 13.14 30.57
N ALA A 478 8.21 13.17 29.28
CA ALA A 478 6.88 12.88 28.74
C ALA A 478 6.48 11.43 28.99
N VAL A 479 7.41 10.48 28.87
CA VAL A 479 7.14 9.06 29.21
C VAL A 479 6.82 8.91 30.70
N GLU A 480 7.56 9.59 31.58
CA GLU A 480 7.38 9.48 33.03
C GLU A 480 6.11 10.20 33.54
N THR A 481 5.61 11.20 32.82
CA THR A 481 4.50 12.06 33.25
C THR A 481 3.18 11.84 32.53
N ALA A 482 3.15 11.05 31.45
CA ALA A 482 1.93 10.75 30.70
C ALA A 482 0.88 10.02 31.56
N ASP A 483 -0.40 10.33 31.38
CA ASP A 483 -1.49 9.59 32.04
C ASP A 483 -1.58 8.14 31.54
N LEU A 484 -1.13 7.89 30.31
CA LEU A 484 -0.95 6.57 29.69
C LEU A 484 0.21 6.63 28.69
N VAL A 485 1.19 5.74 28.86
CA VAL A 485 2.21 5.45 27.85
C VAL A 485 1.76 4.25 27.04
N VAL A 486 1.78 4.38 25.72
CA VAL A 486 1.53 3.29 24.78
C VAL A 486 2.83 3.02 24.02
N ALA A 487 3.55 1.98 24.44
CA ALA A 487 4.76 1.54 23.76
C ALA A 487 4.36 0.74 22.51
N GLY A 488 4.58 1.33 21.34
CA GLY A 488 4.05 0.84 20.07
C GLY A 488 4.74 -0.41 19.51
N PRO A 489 4.18 -0.95 18.41
CA PRO A 489 4.80 -2.02 17.65
C PRO A 489 5.98 -1.52 16.81
N GLY A 490 6.77 -2.44 16.28
CA GLY A 490 7.88 -2.15 15.39
C GLY A 490 8.49 -3.42 14.78
N PRO A 491 9.27 -3.30 13.70
CA PRO A 491 9.94 -4.45 13.07
C PRO A 491 11.17 -4.91 13.86
N GLY A 492 11.73 -6.04 13.47
CA GLY A 492 13.02 -6.59 13.92
C GLY A 492 12.90 -7.73 14.94
N ASP A 493 14.04 -8.34 15.25
CA ASP A 493 14.15 -9.37 16.29
C ASP A 493 14.23 -8.70 17.67
N PRO A 494 13.26 -8.91 18.59
CA PRO A 494 13.25 -8.26 19.90
C PRO A 494 14.46 -8.60 20.77
N ARG A 495 15.25 -9.61 20.39
CA ARG A 495 16.48 -10.05 21.08
C ARG A 495 17.74 -9.36 20.55
N ASP A 496 17.62 -8.54 19.50
CA ASP A 496 18.75 -7.83 18.92
C ASP A 496 19.06 -6.53 19.68
N ASP A 497 20.00 -6.63 20.63
CA ASP A 497 20.49 -5.49 21.40
C ASP A 497 21.36 -4.52 20.57
N ALA A 498 21.74 -4.88 19.32
CA ALA A 498 22.49 -3.99 18.45
C ALA A 498 21.59 -2.96 17.73
N SER A 499 20.29 -3.18 17.69
CA SER A 499 19.32 -2.26 17.11
C SER A 499 19.10 -1.04 18.03
N PRO A 500 19.44 0.19 17.60
CA PRO A 500 19.24 1.39 18.42
C PRO A 500 17.77 1.59 18.81
N ARG A 501 16.85 1.25 17.89
CA ARG A 501 15.40 1.32 18.11
C ARG A 501 14.95 0.37 19.22
N ILE A 502 15.37 -0.89 19.17
CA ILE A 502 14.98 -1.89 20.18
C ILE A 502 15.58 -1.54 21.54
N ALA A 503 16.84 -1.10 21.57
CA ALA A 503 17.48 -0.60 22.78
C ALA A 503 16.69 0.59 23.38
N ARG A 504 16.31 1.57 22.55
CA ARG A 504 15.53 2.72 23.01
C ARG A 504 14.12 2.35 23.47
N MET A 505 13.43 1.44 22.78
CA MET A 505 12.12 0.95 23.24
C MET A 505 12.21 0.17 24.57
N ARG A 506 13.32 -0.54 24.82
CA ARG A 506 13.60 -1.14 26.14
C ARG A 506 13.74 -0.08 27.23
N GLU A 507 14.35 1.07 26.94
CA GLU A 507 14.43 2.21 27.84
C GLU A 507 13.07 2.85 28.11
N VAL A 508 12.25 3.06 27.08
CA VAL A 508 10.88 3.61 27.22
C VAL A 508 10.03 2.73 28.15
N VAL A 509 10.01 1.42 27.90
CA VAL A 509 9.31 0.46 28.77
C VAL A 509 9.93 0.46 30.18
N ALA A 510 11.24 0.67 30.30
CA ALA A 510 11.90 0.78 31.60
C ALA A 510 11.44 1.98 32.41
N ALA A 511 11.46 3.16 31.78
CA ALA A 511 11.17 4.44 32.40
C ALA A 511 9.72 4.47 32.88
N SER A 512 8.77 4.05 32.04
CA SER A 512 7.36 3.97 32.40
C SER A 512 7.13 3.08 33.63
N LEU A 513 7.71 1.87 33.66
CA LEU A 513 7.57 0.98 34.83
C LEU A 513 8.25 1.53 36.10
N GLN A 514 9.39 2.23 35.97
CA GLN A 514 10.10 2.80 37.12
C GLN A 514 9.36 4.01 37.71
N ALA A 515 8.78 4.84 36.86
CA ALA A 515 7.97 5.99 37.24
C ALA A 515 6.56 5.58 37.72
N HIS A 516 6.16 4.32 37.53
CA HIS A 516 4.79 3.84 37.73
C HIS A 516 3.78 4.58 36.84
N ALA A 517 4.24 5.04 35.66
CA ALA A 517 3.37 5.60 34.64
C ALA A 517 2.59 4.46 33.97
N PRO A 518 1.24 4.55 33.87
CA PRO A 518 0.42 3.52 33.25
C PRO A 518 0.91 3.11 31.87
N LEU A 519 1.12 1.81 31.64
CA LEU A 519 1.70 1.29 30.39
C LEU A 519 0.74 0.36 29.64
N LEU A 520 0.59 0.60 28.34
CA LEU A 520 0.12 -0.38 27.37
C LEU A 520 1.24 -0.73 26.39
N ALA A 521 1.72 -1.98 26.40
CA ALA A 521 2.77 -2.42 25.46
C ALA A 521 2.20 -3.32 24.36
N VAL A 522 2.50 -3.01 23.09
CA VAL A 522 1.91 -3.69 21.92
C VAL A 522 2.99 -4.38 21.08
N CYS A 523 2.75 -5.63 20.67
CA CYS A 523 3.59 -6.43 19.78
C CYS A 523 5.09 -6.46 20.16
N LEU A 524 5.97 -5.72 19.47
CA LEU A 524 7.39 -5.61 19.82
C LEU A 524 7.58 -5.17 21.28
N SER A 525 6.84 -4.15 21.71
CA SER A 525 6.92 -3.66 23.08
C SER A 525 6.35 -4.64 24.10
N HIS A 526 5.37 -5.48 23.70
CA HIS A 526 4.91 -6.60 24.53
C HIS A 526 6.03 -7.64 24.74
N GLN A 527 6.78 -7.96 23.69
CA GLN A 527 7.92 -8.88 23.78
C GLN A 527 9.03 -8.30 24.68
N ILE A 528 9.34 -7.01 24.54
CA ILE A 528 10.28 -6.29 25.40
C ILE A 528 9.82 -6.34 26.87
N LEU A 529 8.55 -6.10 27.14
CA LEU A 529 8.00 -6.19 28.50
C LEU A 529 8.10 -7.62 29.06
N ALA A 530 7.76 -8.62 28.25
CA ALA A 530 7.83 -10.02 28.65
C ALA A 530 9.26 -10.46 29.00
N ASP A 531 10.24 -10.09 28.16
CA ASP A 531 11.66 -10.34 28.39
C ASP A 531 12.16 -9.69 29.69
N ARG A 532 11.73 -8.44 29.96
CA ARG A 532 12.02 -7.74 31.22
C ARG A 532 11.44 -8.47 32.44
N MET A 533 10.31 -9.17 32.29
CA MET A 533 9.70 -9.99 33.33
C MET A 533 10.35 -11.39 33.46
N GLY A 534 11.40 -11.67 32.67
CA GLY A 534 12.12 -12.93 32.66
C GLY A 534 11.46 -14.04 31.84
N ILE A 535 10.53 -13.69 30.94
CA ILE A 535 9.89 -14.64 30.02
C ILE A 535 10.73 -14.75 28.76
N ALA A 536 11.12 -15.97 28.38
CA ALA A 536 11.97 -16.19 27.23
C ALA A 536 11.27 -15.82 25.90
N LEU A 537 12.01 -15.15 25.02
CA LEU A 537 11.59 -14.84 23.66
C LEU A 537 12.07 -15.93 22.68
N THR A 538 11.15 -16.44 21.87
CA THR A 538 11.42 -17.50 20.90
C THR A 538 10.81 -17.18 19.53
N PRO A 539 11.46 -17.57 18.42
CA PRO A 539 10.80 -17.53 17.12
C PRO A 539 9.63 -18.51 17.10
N LEU A 540 8.57 -18.15 16.39
CA LEU A 540 7.48 -19.06 16.08
C LEU A 540 7.94 -20.12 15.07
N ASP A 541 7.30 -21.29 15.08
CA ASP A 541 7.53 -22.33 14.07
C ASP A 541 7.15 -21.84 12.66
N ALA A 542 6.14 -20.97 12.59
CA ALA A 542 5.76 -20.23 11.40
C ALA A 542 5.32 -18.80 11.80
N PRO A 543 5.74 -17.75 11.07
CA PRO A 543 5.34 -16.39 11.38
C PRO A 543 3.81 -16.21 11.36
N HIS A 544 3.29 -15.44 12.30
CA HIS A 544 1.91 -14.98 12.29
C HIS A 544 1.85 -13.59 11.62
N GLN A 545 1.95 -13.52 10.29
CA GLN A 545 1.79 -12.26 9.54
C GLN A 545 0.39 -12.20 8.92
N GLY A 546 -0.41 -11.19 9.25
CA GLY A 546 -1.79 -11.08 8.75
C GLY A 546 -2.71 -12.20 9.22
N LEU A 547 -2.46 -12.77 10.41
CA LEU A 547 -3.21 -13.91 10.92
C LEU A 547 -4.22 -13.49 11.99
N GLN A 548 -5.50 -13.83 11.80
CA GLN A 548 -6.53 -13.67 12.83
C GLN A 548 -6.63 -14.93 13.70
N LYS A 549 -6.56 -14.78 15.03
CA LYS A 549 -6.77 -15.86 16.01
C LYS A 549 -7.80 -15.46 17.06
N ALA A 550 -8.61 -16.42 17.50
CA ALA A 550 -9.38 -16.29 18.74
C ALA A 550 -8.50 -16.73 19.91
N VAL A 551 -8.22 -15.82 20.85
CA VAL A 551 -7.29 -16.06 21.95
C VAL A 551 -7.92 -15.65 23.29
N PRO A 552 -7.61 -16.36 24.39
CA PRO A 552 -8.04 -15.93 25.71
C PRO A 552 -7.29 -14.66 26.11
N VAL A 553 -8.00 -13.66 26.62
CA VAL A 553 -7.46 -12.43 27.22
C VAL A 553 -8.10 -12.23 28.59
N PHE A 554 -7.45 -12.80 29.61
CA PHE A 554 -7.83 -12.70 31.02
C PHE A 554 -9.29 -13.05 31.31
N GLY A 555 -9.71 -14.25 30.89
CA GLY A 555 -11.04 -14.80 31.13
C GLY A 555 -12.09 -14.46 30.09
N GLU A 556 -11.72 -13.76 29.02
CA GLU A 556 -12.59 -13.50 27.88
C GLU A 556 -11.85 -13.77 26.57
N ASP A 557 -12.44 -14.56 25.68
CA ASP A 557 -11.89 -14.82 24.35
C ASP A 557 -12.08 -13.60 23.45
N ALA A 558 -11.05 -13.25 22.68
CA ALA A 558 -11.06 -12.14 21.73
C ALA A 558 -10.48 -12.58 20.38
N SER A 559 -11.13 -12.19 19.29
CA SER A 559 -10.60 -12.32 17.93
C SER A 559 -9.64 -11.17 17.63
N ILE A 560 -8.35 -11.47 17.51
CA ILE A 560 -7.25 -10.51 17.36
C ILE A 560 -6.40 -10.84 16.12
N GLY A 561 -5.94 -9.81 15.41
CA GLY A 561 -4.94 -9.89 14.36
C GLY A 561 -3.50 -9.93 14.88
N PHE A 562 -2.68 -10.78 14.29
CA PHE A 562 -1.27 -10.98 14.64
C PHE A 562 -0.36 -10.66 13.44
N TYR A 563 0.74 -9.97 13.75
CA TYR A 563 1.80 -9.53 12.82
C TYR A 563 3.18 -9.72 13.47
N ASN A 564 3.50 -10.95 13.87
CA ASN A 564 4.70 -11.26 14.64
C ASN A 564 5.41 -12.53 14.19
N THR A 565 6.74 -12.49 14.22
CA THR A 565 7.63 -13.64 13.98
C THR A 565 8.15 -14.24 15.29
N PHE A 566 8.25 -13.42 16.33
CA PHE A 566 8.69 -13.82 17.67
C PHE A 566 7.53 -13.80 18.65
N THR A 567 7.64 -14.57 19.71
CA THR A 567 6.67 -14.60 20.82
C THR A 567 7.40 -14.81 22.14
N ALA A 568 6.84 -14.27 23.22
CA ALA A 568 7.21 -14.71 24.55
C ALA A 568 6.57 -16.08 24.83
N ARG A 569 7.29 -16.98 25.51
CA ARG A 569 6.82 -18.34 25.78
C ARG A 569 7.01 -18.73 27.23
N VAL A 570 5.96 -19.31 27.80
CA VAL A 570 5.94 -19.94 29.13
C VAL A 570 5.64 -21.43 28.99
N ASP A 571 5.83 -22.20 30.06
CA ASP A 571 5.34 -23.58 30.07
C ASP A 571 3.79 -23.59 30.01
N PRO A 572 3.17 -24.52 29.26
CA PRO A 572 1.72 -24.62 29.18
C PRO A 572 1.04 -24.71 30.55
N GLY A 573 0.03 -23.86 30.77
CA GLY A 573 -0.72 -23.77 32.03
C GLY A 573 -0.18 -22.76 33.04
N VAL A 574 0.97 -22.11 32.76
CA VAL A 574 1.44 -20.96 33.56
C VAL A 574 0.50 -19.78 33.37
N THR A 575 -0.04 -19.28 34.49
CA THR A 575 -0.96 -18.12 34.53
C THR A 575 -0.37 -16.89 35.21
N THR A 576 0.83 -17.01 35.80
CA THR A 576 1.54 -15.92 36.47
C THR A 576 3.04 -16.06 36.33
N VAL A 577 3.76 -14.96 36.13
CA VAL A 577 5.22 -14.86 36.18
C VAL A 577 5.59 -13.62 36.98
N GLY A 578 6.23 -13.79 38.13
CA GLY A 578 6.50 -12.68 39.05
C GLY A 578 5.19 -12.02 39.52
N ALA A 579 5.05 -10.73 39.27
CA ALA A 579 3.83 -9.96 39.56
C ALA A 579 2.85 -9.87 38.37
N ALA A 580 3.22 -10.41 37.20
CA ALA A 580 2.40 -10.37 36.01
C ALA A 580 1.46 -11.57 35.94
N GLU A 581 0.17 -11.31 35.68
CA GLU A 581 -0.75 -12.31 35.17
C GLU A 581 -0.47 -12.57 33.68
N VAL A 582 -0.52 -13.84 33.28
CA VAL A 582 -0.16 -14.29 31.94
C VAL A 582 -1.38 -14.90 31.27
N SER A 583 -1.71 -14.38 30.07
CA SER A 583 -2.65 -15.02 29.14
C SER A 583 -1.85 -15.66 28.02
N ALA A 584 -1.88 -16.98 27.91
CA ALA A 584 -1.08 -17.74 26.96
C ALA A 584 -1.86 -18.89 26.31
N ASP A 585 -1.34 -19.39 25.20
CA ASP A 585 -1.85 -20.58 24.54
C ASP A 585 -1.74 -21.81 25.46
N PRO A 586 -2.83 -22.55 25.69
CA PRO A 586 -2.83 -23.68 26.60
C PRO A 586 -2.04 -24.89 26.07
N ALA A 587 -1.71 -24.94 24.78
CA ALA A 587 -0.96 -26.02 24.15
C ALA A 587 0.51 -25.64 23.93
N THR A 588 0.79 -24.46 23.38
CA THR A 588 2.15 -24.04 23.02
C THR A 588 2.83 -23.20 24.10
N GLY A 589 2.06 -22.57 24.98
CA GLY A 589 2.57 -21.61 25.96
C GLY A 589 2.93 -20.24 25.37
N ASP A 590 2.54 -19.96 24.12
CA ASP A 590 2.74 -18.65 23.49
C ASP A 590 1.94 -17.58 24.22
N VAL A 591 2.62 -16.56 24.71
CA VAL A 591 1.98 -15.48 25.47
C VAL A 591 1.24 -14.55 24.54
N TYR A 592 -0.05 -14.36 24.80
CA TYR A 592 -0.93 -13.45 24.07
C TYR A 592 -1.05 -12.08 24.75
N ALA A 593 -1.03 -12.04 26.09
CA ALA A 593 -1.17 -10.82 26.86
C ALA A 593 -0.55 -10.94 28.26
N LEU A 594 -0.06 -9.83 28.80
CA LEU A 594 0.37 -9.69 30.20
C LEU A 594 -0.37 -8.54 30.86
N ARG A 595 -0.63 -8.65 32.16
CA ARG A 595 -1.14 -7.52 32.95
C ARG A 595 -0.63 -7.57 34.39
N GLY A 596 -0.52 -6.41 35.02
CA GLY A 596 -0.08 -6.25 36.40
C GLY A 596 -0.38 -4.85 36.90
N ASP A 597 0.18 -4.51 38.07
CA ASP A 597 -0.02 -3.18 38.68
C ASP A 597 0.55 -2.08 37.76
N GLY A 598 -0.32 -1.19 37.27
CA GLY A 598 0.05 -0.11 36.35
C GLY A 598 0.43 -0.52 34.92
N PHE A 599 0.21 -1.75 34.48
CA PHE A 599 0.50 -2.13 33.08
C PHE A 599 -0.41 -3.21 32.49
N ALA A 600 -0.56 -3.15 31.18
CA ALA A 600 -1.12 -4.20 30.34
C ALA A 600 -0.32 -4.33 29.03
N SER A 601 -0.40 -5.49 28.37
CA SER A 601 0.24 -5.68 27.07
C SER A 601 -0.45 -6.77 26.26
N VAL A 602 -0.24 -6.73 24.96
CA VAL A 602 -0.83 -7.67 24.00
C VAL A 602 0.13 -7.92 22.85
N GLN A 603 0.27 -9.20 22.45
CA GLN A 603 1.14 -9.60 21.34
C GLN A 603 0.54 -9.24 19.97
N GLY A 604 -0.79 -9.32 19.84
CA GLY A 604 -1.51 -8.92 18.63
C GLY A 604 -1.81 -7.43 18.55
N HIS A 605 -2.36 -7.00 17.42
CA HIS A 605 -2.69 -5.61 17.10
C HIS A 605 -4.19 -5.38 17.24
N LEU A 606 -4.63 -4.80 18.35
CA LEU A 606 -6.05 -4.57 18.63
C LEU A 606 -6.68 -3.54 17.66
N GLU A 607 -5.83 -2.70 17.10
CA GLU A 607 -6.14 -1.68 16.12
C GLU A 607 -6.39 -2.23 14.71
N SER A 608 -5.85 -3.41 14.37
CA SER A 608 -5.94 -4.03 13.04
C SER A 608 -7.39 -4.31 12.61
N ILE A 609 -7.65 -4.28 11.30
CA ILE A 609 -8.92 -4.73 10.70
C ILE A 609 -9.24 -6.20 11.03
N LEU A 610 -8.22 -7.01 11.33
CA LEU A 610 -8.36 -8.41 11.71
C LEU A 610 -8.78 -8.57 13.18
N SER A 611 -8.76 -7.50 13.98
CA SER A 611 -9.14 -7.53 15.39
C SER A 611 -10.62 -7.21 15.58
N ARG A 612 -11.48 -8.19 15.27
CA ARG A 612 -12.94 -8.03 15.38
C ARG A 612 -13.38 -7.56 16.76
N ASP A 613 -12.74 -8.08 17.81
CA ASP A 613 -13.02 -7.74 19.20
C ASP A 613 -12.01 -6.70 19.75
N GLY A 614 -11.29 -6.01 18.86
CA GLY A 614 -10.14 -5.17 19.12
C GLY A 614 -10.43 -3.98 20.03
N ILE A 615 -11.35 -3.10 19.62
CA ILE A 615 -11.69 -1.87 20.37
C ILE A 615 -12.15 -2.17 21.80
N ARG A 616 -12.97 -3.22 21.99
CA ARG A 616 -13.45 -3.66 23.31
C ARG A 616 -12.31 -4.21 24.17
N THR A 617 -11.41 -4.96 23.56
CA THR A 617 -10.24 -5.51 24.25
C THR A 617 -9.26 -4.39 24.63
N LEU A 618 -9.08 -3.40 23.75
CA LEU A 618 -8.26 -2.23 23.99
C LEU A 618 -8.77 -1.44 25.19
N GLU A 619 -10.08 -1.14 25.23
CA GLU A 619 -10.72 -0.48 26.36
C GLU A 619 -10.46 -1.21 27.68
N ARG A 620 -10.59 -2.55 27.70
CA ARG A 620 -10.34 -3.37 28.90
C ARG A 620 -8.89 -3.32 29.37
N LEU A 621 -7.93 -3.37 28.45
CA LEU A 621 -6.51 -3.33 28.79
C LEU A 621 -6.08 -1.94 29.25
N VAL A 622 -6.55 -0.88 28.58
CA VAL A 622 -6.33 0.52 29.00
C VAL A 622 -6.95 0.77 30.38
N ALA A 623 -8.21 0.34 30.59
CA ALA A 623 -8.87 0.45 31.89
C ALA A 623 -8.20 -0.37 33.00
N HIS A 624 -7.35 -1.34 32.66
CA HIS A 624 -6.54 -2.06 33.64
C HIS A 624 -5.25 -1.30 33.95
N ALA A 625 -4.52 -0.86 32.92
CA ALA A 625 -3.27 -0.11 33.09
C ALA A 625 -3.47 1.20 33.87
N LEU A 626 -4.61 1.86 33.71
CA LEU A 626 -4.96 3.12 34.39
C LEU A 626 -5.43 2.97 35.86
N ARG A 627 -5.52 1.75 36.38
CA ARG A 627 -5.87 1.50 37.79
C ARG A 627 -4.63 1.54 38.65
#